data_AF-A0A0R0LV27-F1
#
_entry.id   AF-A0A0R0LV27-F1
#
_cell.length_a   1.000
_cell.length_b   1.000
_cell.length_c   1.000
_cell.angle_alpha   90.00
_cell.angle_beta   90.00
_cell.angle_gamma   90.00
#
_symmetry.space_group_name_H-M   'P 1'
#
loop_
_entity.id
_entity.type
_entity.pdbx_description
1 polymer ?
#
loop_
_entity_poly.entity_id
_entity_poly.type
_entity_poly.pdbx_seq_one_letter_code
_entity_poly.pdbx_strand_id
1 'polypeptide(L)'
;MDNNFQKYRENEVMKKVFQLILVFIFEIVLFGLELTVVGKYQNSTKTANQMSITYISNTLYIISALILRRSLQFRLYPVIFSFTITMAFLHPFPKSAFFVFIKLLQIAVTIFRAIWVFFFYESFKNIFDWQNFLKYKSNQRLIGKCNIIFYLNAKIV
;
A
#
# COMPACT_ATOMS: atom_id res chain seq x y z
N MET A 1 9.56 24.17 18.18
CA MET A 1 9.02 24.07 16.80
C MET A 1 8.78 22.62 16.35
N ASP A 2 9.54 21.63 16.84
CA ASP A 2 9.44 20.23 16.38
C ASP A 2 8.13 19.51 16.71
N ASN A 3 7.50 19.77 17.86
CA ASN A 3 6.26 19.09 18.26
C ASN A 3 5.06 19.36 17.33
N ASN A 4 4.93 20.59 16.80
CA ASN A 4 3.84 20.92 15.89
C ASN A 4 4.03 20.27 14.50
N PHE A 5 5.26 20.21 14.02
CA PHE A 5 5.60 19.52 12.76
C PHE A 5 5.44 18.00 12.85
N GLN A 6 5.71 17.42 14.01
CA GLN A 6 5.48 16.00 14.25
C GLN A 6 3.99 15.68 14.27
N LYS A 7 3.19 16.48 14.99
CA LYS A 7 1.74 16.33 15.07
C LYS A 7 1.04 16.49 13.71
N TYR A 8 1.48 17.44 12.90
CA TYR A 8 0.98 17.61 11.52
C TYR A 8 1.25 16.37 10.66
N ARG A 9 2.47 15.82 10.71
CA ARG A 9 2.82 14.60 9.94
C ARG A 9 2.10 13.36 10.44
N GLU A 10 1.87 13.22 11.74
CA GLU A 10 1.06 12.12 12.28
C GLU A 10 -0.39 12.20 11.80
N ASN A 11 -0.98 13.40 11.75
CA ASN A 11 -2.31 13.61 11.18
C ASN A 11 -2.37 13.26 9.69
N GLU A 12 -1.36 13.64 8.91
CA GLU A 12 -1.23 13.23 7.49
C GLU A 12 -1.21 11.71 7.35
N VAL A 13 -0.39 11.00 8.13
CA VAL A 13 -0.32 9.53 8.12
C VAL A 13 -1.68 8.92 8.48
N MET A 14 -2.34 9.40 9.54
CA MET A 14 -3.63 8.87 9.97
C MET A 14 -4.76 9.12 8.96
N LYS A 15 -4.76 10.27 8.27
CA LYS A 15 -5.70 10.54 7.17
C LYS A 15 -5.55 9.51 6.05
N LYS A 16 -4.33 9.09 5.74
CA LYS A 16 -4.03 8.10 4.70
C LYS A 16 -4.38 6.68 5.14
N VAL A 17 -4.10 6.33 6.39
CA VAL A 17 -4.57 5.07 6.99
C VAL A 17 -6.09 4.99 6.92
N PHE A 18 -6.80 6.07 7.24
CA PHE A 18 -8.26 6.13 7.10
C PHE A 18 -8.72 5.92 5.65
N GLN A 19 -8.08 6.55 4.67
CA GLN A 19 -8.37 6.33 3.24
C GLN A 19 -8.18 4.86 2.84
N LEU A 20 -7.10 4.22 3.29
CA LEU A 20 -6.84 2.81 3.00
C LEU A 20 -7.83 1.87 3.71
N ILE A 21 -8.30 2.22 4.91
CA ILE A 21 -9.34 1.46 5.62
C ILE A 21 -10.66 1.51 4.85
N LEU A 22 -11.04 2.66 4.28
CA LEU A 22 -12.23 2.74 3.44
C LEU A 22 -12.11 1.86 2.19
N VAL A 23 -10.94 1.86 1.54
CA VAL A 23 -10.66 0.96 0.40
C VAL A 23 -10.76 -0.50 0.84
N PHE A 24 -10.21 -0.85 2.00
CA PHE A 24 -10.26 -2.20 2.55
C PHE A 24 -11.69 -2.68 2.82
N ILE A 25 -12.54 -1.84 3.42
CA ILE A 25 -13.96 -2.16 3.63
C ILE A 25 -14.64 -2.41 2.29
N PHE A 26 -14.37 -1.57 1.29
CA PHE A 26 -14.92 -1.74 -0.05
C PHE A 26 -14.46 -3.05 -0.71
N GLU A 27 -13.17 -3.39 -0.60
CA GLU A 27 -12.61 -4.66 -1.09
C GLU A 27 -13.28 -5.88 -0.42
N ILE A 28 -13.53 -5.83 0.89
CA ILE A 28 -14.26 -6.90 1.60
C ILE A 28 -15.70 -7.02 1.12
N VAL A 29 -16.40 -5.91 0.93
CA VAL A 29 -17.79 -5.92 0.44
C VAL A 29 -17.85 -6.54 -0.96
N LEU A 30 -16.93 -6.18 -1.85
CA LEU A 30 -16.85 -6.78 -3.19
C LEU A 30 -16.54 -8.27 -3.12
N PHE A 31 -15.64 -8.68 -2.23
CA PHE A 31 -15.35 -10.09 -2.00
C PHE A 31 -16.57 -10.86 -1.47
N GLY A 32 -17.34 -10.28 -0.54
CA GLY A 32 -18.58 -10.87 -0.03
C GLY A 32 -19.64 -11.01 -1.12
N LEU A 33 -19.81 -10.00 -1.98
CA LEU A 33 -20.70 -10.06 -3.14
C LEU A 33 -20.25 -11.13 -4.13
N GLU A 34 -18.94 -11.22 -4.39
CA GLU A 34 -18.37 -12.28 -5.23
C GLU A 34 -18.68 -13.67 -4.63
N LEU A 35 -18.41 -13.91 -3.34
CA LEU A 35 -18.71 -15.20 -2.71
C LEU A 35 -20.19 -15.59 -2.74
N THR A 36 -21.09 -14.64 -2.42
CA THR A 36 -22.54 -14.91 -2.41
C THR A 36 -23.10 -15.24 -3.79
N VAL A 37 -22.53 -14.68 -4.85
CA VAL A 37 -22.99 -14.89 -6.23
C VAL A 37 -22.29 -16.10 -6.87
N VAL A 38 -21.01 -16.35 -6.53
CA VAL A 38 -20.21 -17.48 -7.02
C VAL A 38 -20.61 -18.80 -6.37
N GLY A 39 -21.28 -18.80 -5.21
CA GLY A 39 -21.78 -20.02 -4.54
C GLY A 39 -22.59 -21.00 -5.42
N LYS A 40 -22.99 -20.60 -6.64
CA LYS A 40 -23.62 -21.44 -7.67
C LYS A 40 -22.69 -22.04 -8.74
N TYR A 41 -21.40 -21.67 -8.86
CA TYR A 41 -20.52 -22.06 -9.97
C TYR A 41 -19.11 -22.49 -9.49
N GLN A 42 -18.97 -23.78 -9.17
CA GLN A 42 -17.87 -24.33 -8.34
C GLN A 42 -16.43 -24.25 -8.89
N ASN A 43 -16.17 -24.12 -10.20
CA ASN A 43 -14.79 -24.21 -10.74
C ASN A 43 -14.11 -22.86 -11.07
N SER A 44 -14.87 -21.76 -11.17
CA SER A 44 -14.32 -20.39 -11.32
C SER A 44 -13.90 -19.76 -9.98
N THR A 45 -14.06 -20.49 -8.87
CA THR A 45 -14.01 -20.01 -7.48
C THR A 45 -12.60 -19.88 -6.92
N LYS A 46 -11.72 -20.85 -7.17
CA LYS A 46 -10.44 -20.95 -6.43
C LYS A 46 -9.48 -19.82 -6.79
N THR A 47 -9.32 -19.53 -8.08
CA THR A 47 -8.45 -18.46 -8.58
C THR A 47 -9.00 -17.08 -8.22
N ALA A 48 -10.31 -16.87 -8.39
CA ALA A 48 -10.99 -15.63 -7.99
C ALA A 48 -10.86 -15.37 -6.47
N ASN A 49 -11.07 -16.40 -5.64
CA ASN A 49 -10.91 -16.30 -4.19
C ASN A 49 -9.47 -16.00 -3.79
N GLN A 50 -8.48 -16.69 -4.38
CA GLN A 50 -7.07 -16.42 -4.09
C GLN A 50 -6.67 -14.99 -4.45
N MET A 51 -7.19 -14.48 -5.56
CA MET A 51 -6.95 -13.12 -6.02
C MET A 51 -7.54 -12.10 -5.05
N SER A 52 -8.83 -12.23 -4.70
CA SER A 52 -9.48 -11.34 -3.74
C SER A 52 -8.82 -11.38 -2.36
N ILE A 53 -8.37 -12.55 -1.90
CA ILE A 53 -7.55 -12.68 -0.68
C ILE A 53 -6.21 -11.94 -0.80
N THR A 54 -5.56 -12.02 -1.97
CA THR A 54 -4.29 -11.32 -2.24
C THR A 54 -4.47 -9.80 -2.19
N TYR A 55 -5.57 -9.28 -2.75
CA TYR A 55 -5.91 -7.85 -2.66
C TYR A 55 -6.07 -7.37 -1.22
N ILE A 56 -6.95 -8.06 -0.47
CA ILE A 56 -7.25 -7.78 0.94
C ILE A 56 -5.96 -7.83 1.77
N SER A 57 -5.13 -8.85 1.55
CA SER A 57 -3.87 -9.04 2.26
C SER A 57 -2.86 -7.93 1.96
N ASN A 58 -2.80 -7.46 0.70
CA ASN A 58 -1.92 -6.36 0.32
C ASN A 58 -2.38 -5.03 0.95
N THR A 59 -3.68 -4.80 1.05
CA THR A 59 -4.23 -3.60 1.73
C THR A 59 -3.91 -3.61 3.22
N LEU A 60 -4.04 -4.76 3.88
CA LEU A 60 -3.63 -4.93 5.27
C LEU A 60 -2.12 -4.75 5.46
N TYR A 61 -1.32 -5.24 4.52
CA TYR A 61 0.14 -5.10 4.56
C TYR A 61 0.54 -3.62 4.61
N ILE A 62 0.00 -2.78 3.73
CA ILE A 62 0.34 -1.34 3.72
C ILE A 62 -0.20 -0.60 4.94
N ILE A 63 -1.42 -0.92 5.38
CA ILE A 63 -1.99 -0.35 6.61
C ILE A 63 -1.07 -0.66 7.80
N SER A 64 -0.64 -1.91 7.93
CA SER A 64 0.27 -2.35 9.00
C SER A 64 1.63 -1.64 8.92
N ALA A 65 2.18 -1.45 7.72
CA ALA A 65 3.44 -0.76 7.51
C ALA A 65 3.37 0.72 7.93
N LEU A 66 2.23 1.38 7.67
CA LEU A 66 1.98 2.77 8.06
C LEU A 66 1.79 2.91 9.58
N ILE A 67 0.98 2.06 10.20
CA ILE A 67 0.71 2.11 11.65
C ILE A 67 1.97 1.78 12.46
N LEU A 68 2.65 0.67 12.11
CA LEU A 68 3.86 0.21 12.82
C LEU A 68 5.13 0.97 12.41
N ARG A 69 4.99 1.95 11.52
CA ARG A 69 6.07 2.78 10.99
C ARG A 69 7.25 1.97 10.41
N ARG A 70 6.95 0.87 9.73
CA ARG A 70 7.96 -0.07 9.19
C ARG A 70 8.41 0.36 7.80
N SER A 71 9.47 1.18 7.74
CA SER A 71 10.03 1.72 6.49
C SER A 71 10.41 0.67 5.45
N LEU A 72 10.94 -0.50 5.86
CA LEU A 72 11.26 -1.60 4.96
C LEU A 72 10.01 -2.19 4.28
N GLN A 73 8.93 -2.40 5.05
CA GLN A 73 7.67 -2.90 4.49
C GLN A 73 7.06 -1.89 3.53
N PHE A 74 7.11 -0.60 3.89
CA PHE A 74 6.67 0.48 3.01
C PHE A 74 7.44 0.53 1.69
N ARG A 75 8.76 0.34 1.71
CA ARG A 75 9.60 0.30 0.50
C ARG A 75 9.34 -0.91 -0.40
N LEU A 76 8.92 -2.04 0.17
CA LEU A 76 8.55 -3.24 -0.58
C LEU A 76 7.14 -3.18 -1.18
N TYR A 77 6.29 -2.28 -0.66
CA TYR A 77 4.90 -2.20 -1.07
C TYR A 77 4.69 -1.97 -2.57
N PRO A 78 5.43 -1.10 -3.30
CA PRO A 78 5.26 -0.95 -4.74
C PRO A 78 5.50 -2.26 -5.52
N VAL A 79 6.43 -3.09 -5.06
CA VAL A 79 6.74 -4.39 -5.67
C VAL A 79 5.62 -5.41 -5.41
N ILE A 80 5.10 -5.45 -4.19
CA ILE A 80 3.96 -6.33 -3.85
C ILE A 80 2.69 -5.87 -4.58
N PHE A 81 2.51 -4.56 -4.70
CA PHE A 81 1.39 -3.96 -5.37
C PHE A 81 1.41 -4.15 -6.89
N SER A 82 2.57 -4.06 -7.54
CA SER A 82 2.68 -4.36 -8.98
C SER A 82 2.25 -5.79 -9.30
N PHE A 83 2.65 -6.77 -8.48
CA PHE A 83 2.19 -8.16 -8.61
C PHE A 83 0.66 -8.28 -8.51
N THR A 84 0.05 -7.51 -7.62
CA THR A 84 -1.40 -7.51 -7.42
C THR A 84 -2.13 -6.88 -8.60
N ILE A 85 -1.57 -5.82 -9.21
CA ILE A 85 -2.09 -5.22 -10.44
C ILE A 85 -2.04 -6.24 -11.58
N THR A 86 -0.94 -6.95 -11.77
CA THR A 86 -0.81 -7.91 -12.88
C THR A 86 -1.86 -9.03 -12.78
N MET A 87 -2.15 -9.50 -11.56
CA MET A 87 -3.21 -10.47 -11.31
C MET A 87 -4.61 -9.96 -11.72
N ALA A 88 -4.87 -8.66 -11.60
CA ALA A 88 -6.11 -8.00 -12.07
C ALA A 88 -6.46 -8.34 -13.52
N PHE A 89 -5.44 -8.32 -14.38
CA PHE A 89 -5.59 -8.33 -15.84
C PHE A 89 -5.36 -9.70 -16.46
N LEU A 90 -4.68 -10.62 -15.77
CA LEU A 90 -4.37 -11.95 -16.30
C LEU A 90 -5.58 -12.92 -16.30
N HIS A 91 -6.61 -12.67 -15.50
CA HIS A 91 -7.74 -13.59 -15.42
C HIS A 91 -8.70 -13.40 -16.60
N PRO A 92 -9.26 -14.48 -17.18
CA PRO A 92 -10.30 -14.36 -18.21
C PRO A 92 -11.53 -13.61 -17.69
N PHE A 93 -12.21 -12.89 -18.58
CA PHE A 93 -13.47 -12.25 -18.24
C PHE A 93 -14.58 -13.31 -18.07
N PRO A 94 -15.36 -13.22 -16.98
CA PRO A 94 -16.48 -14.12 -16.77
C PRO A 94 -17.56 -13.89 -17.82
N LYS A 95 -18.28 -14.94 -18.22
CA LYS A 95 -19.31 -14.87 -19.29
C LYS A 95 -20.60 -14.13 -18.88
N SER A 96 -20.82 -13.95 -17.58
CA SER A 96 -22.03 -13.33 -17.04
C SER A 96 -21.83 -11.82 -16.83
N ALA A 97 -22.78 -11.01 -17.31
CA ALA A 97 -22.72 -9.56 -17.27
C ALA A 97 -22.54 -8.99 -15.85
N PHE A 98 -23.17 -9.61 -14.85
CA PHE A 98 -23.04 -9.20 -13.45
C PHE A 98 -21.62 -9.41 -12.91
N PHE A 99 -20.98 -10.52 -13.29
CA PHE A 99 -19.60 -10.79 -12.93
C PHE A 99 -18.60 -9.89 -13.66
N VAL A 100 -18.89 -9.52 -14.91
CA VAL A 100 -18.11 -8.54 -15.65
C VAL A 100 -18.15 -7.19 -14.93
N PHE A 101 -19.33 -6.77 -14.44
CA PHE A 101 -19.47 -5.53 -13.69
C PHE A 101 -18.64 -5.53 -12.38
N ILE A 102 -18.75 -6.59 -11.57
CA ILE A 102 -17.95 -6.72 -10.34
C ILE A 102 -16.45 -6.66 -10.65
N LYS A 103 -16.01 -7.37 -11.69
CA LYS A 103 -14.60 -7.39 -12.10
C LYS A 103 -14.12 -6.03 -12.61
N LEU A 104 -14.93 -5.31 -13.39
CA LEU A 104 -14.62 -3.94 -13.81
C LEU A 104 -14.50 -3.00 -12.62
N LEU A 105 -15.36 -3.15 -11.61
CA LEU A 105 -15.29 -2.38 -10.38
C LEU A 105 -14.00 -2.66 -9.59
N GLN A 106 -13.60 -3.92 -9.48
CA GLN A 106 -12.33 -4.32 -8.86
C GLN A 106 -11.12 -3.74 -9.62
N ILE A 107 -11.14 -3.75 -10.95
CA ILE A 107 -10.10 -3.13 -11.79
C ILE A 107 -10.05 -1.61 -11.56
N ALA A 108 -11.20 -0.93 -11.52
CA ALA A 108 -11.27 0.50 -11.27
C ALA A 108 -10.69 0.88 -9.90
N VAL A 109 -11.03 0.12 -8.85
CA VAL A 109 -10.45 0.29 -7.50
C VAL A 109 -8.93 0.07 -7.53
N THR A 110 -8.47 -0.95 -8.25
CA THR A 110 -7.04 -1.25 -8.40
C THR A 110 -6.28 -0.10 -9.07
N ILE A 111 -6.83 0.48 -10.15
CA ILE A 111 -6.25 1.63 -10.85
C ILE A 111 -6.23 2.87 -9.94
N PHE A 112 -7.35 3.17 -9.27
CA PHE A 112 -7.43 4.29 -8.33
C PHE A 112 -6.39 4.17 -7.22
N ARG A 113 -6.23 2.95 -6.70
CA ARG A 113 -5.21 2.63 -5.71
C ARG A 113 -3.80 2.79 -6.29
N ALA A 114 -3.54 2.38 -7.53
CA ALA A 114 -2.23 2.57 -8.17
C ALA A 114 -1.84 4.04 -8.29
N ILE A 115 -2.78 4.87 -8.70
CA ILE A 115 -2.61 6.32 -8.73
C ILE A 115 -2.31 6.85 -7.32
N TRP A 116 -3.06 6.40 -6.31
CA TRP A 116 -2.83 6.76 -4.91
C TRP A 116 -1.42 6.37 -4.45
N VAL A 117 -0.98 5.13 -4.71
CA VAL A 117 0.37 4.67 -4.35
C VAL A 117 1.41 5.57 -5.00
N PHE A 118 1.30 5.84 -6.30
CA PHE A 118 2.27 6.65 -7.03
C PHE A 118 2.41 8.06 -6.45
N PHE A 119 1.30 8.76 -6.18
CA PHE A 119 1.33 10.11 -5.64
C PHE A 119 1.79 10.19 -4.19
N PHE A 120 1.42 9.21 -3.35
CA PHE A 120 1.73 9.28 -1.91
C PHE A 120 3.05 8.62 -1.54
N TYR A 121 3.61 7.76 -2.39
CA TYR A 121 4.85 7.04 -2.10
C TYR A 121 6.02 7.99 -1.80
N GLU A 122 6.18 9.06 -2.59
CA GLU A 122 7.23 10.06 -2.35
C GLU A 122 7.02 10.82 -1.02
N SER A 123 5.79 11.23 -0.74
CA SER A 123 5.46 11.93 0.51
C SER A 123 5.80 11.07 1.74
N PHE A 124 5.43 9.80 1.71
CA PHE A 124 5.73 8.87 2.80
C PHE A 124 7.21 8.52 2.91
N LYS A 125 7.93 8.39 1.79
CA LYS A 125 9.38 8.16 1.79
C LYS A 125 10.08 9.27 2.59
N ASN A 126 9.71 10.53 2.37
CA ASN A 126 10.26 11.66 3.10
C ASN A 126 9.92 11.63 4.60
N ILE A 127 8.69 11.22 4.97
CA ILE A 127 8.28 11.07 6.38
C ILE A 127 9.06 9.95 7.06
N PHE A 128 9.23 8.80 6.41
CA PHE A 128 9.94 7.64 6.95
C PHE A 128 11.45 7.87 7.04
N ASP A 129 12.06 8.47 6.03
CA ASP A 129 13.49 8.79 6.04
C ASP A 129 13.79 9.83 7.14
N TRP A 130 12.88 10.79 7.39
CA TRP A 130 12.98 11.71 8.52
C TRP A 130 12.85 11.02 9.89
N GLN A 131 11.89 10.11 10.06
CA GLN A 131 11.73 9.36 11.31
C GLN A 131 12.94 8.45 11.59
N ASN A 132 13.47 7.80 10.55
CA ASN A 132 14.71 7.05 10.65
C ASN A 132 15.87 7.97 11.02
N PHE A 133 16.01 9.14 10.39
CA PHE A 133 17.03 10.13 10.73
C PHE A 133 16.97 10.54 12.21
N LEU A 134 15.78 10.87 12.73
CA LEU A 134 15.60 11.19 14.16
C LEU A 134 15.99 10.02 15.08
N LYS A 135 15.64 8.80 14.70
CA LYS A 135 16.01 7.58 15.44
C LYS A 135 17.53 7.34 15.46
N TYR A 136 18.22 7.69 14.38
CA TYR A 136 19.69 7.56 14.31
C TYR A 136 20.43 8.76 14.92
N LYS A 137 19.81 9.94 14.98
CA LYS A 137 20.35 11.13 15.65
C LYS A 137 20.53 10.93 17.17
N SER A 138 19.75 10.05 17.80
CA SER A 138 19.97 9.70 19.22
C SER A 138 21.12 8.73 19.45
N ASN A 139 21.65 8.10 18.39
CA ASN A 139 22.74 7.14 18.47
C ASN A 139 24.04 7.80 17.97
N GLN A 140 24.72 8.55 18.85
CA GLN A 140 25.94 9.32 18.54
C GLN A 140 27.04 8.51 17.85
N ARG A 141 27.07 7.17 18.01
CA ARG A 141 28.01 6.26 17.33
C ARG A 141 27.81 6.14 15.81
N LEU A 142 26.60 6.38 15.28
CA LEU A 142 26.30 6.30 13.85
C LEU A 142 26.45 7.64 13.12
N ILE A 143 26.38 8.76 13.85
CA ILE A 143 26.54 10.11 13.30
C ILE A 143 27.93 10.30 12.67
N GLY A 144 28.97 9.72 13.28
CA GLY A 144 30.34 9.76 12.75
C GLY A 144 30.51 9.03 11.40
N LYS A 145 29.71 7.99 11.12
CA LYS A 145 29.79 7.25 9.84
C LYS A 145 28.91 7.84 8.74
N CYS A 146 27.72 8.34 9.09
CA CYS A 146 26.82 8.95 8.10
C CYS A 146 27.25 10.36 7.67
N ASN A 147 27.89 11.15 8.54
CA ASN A 147 28.44 12.45 8.13
C ASN A 147 29.50 12.30 7.03
N ILE A 148 30.29 11.22 7.04
CA ILE A 148 31.30 10.96 6.01
C ILE A 148 30.65 10.71 4.64
N ILE A 149 29.50 10.03 4.59
CA ILE A 149 28.79 9.74 3.34
C ILE A 149 28.13 11.01 2.77
N PHE A 150 27.55 11.86 3.62
CA PHE A 150 27.01 13.14 3.17
C PHE A 150 28.11 14.13 2.73
N TYR A 151 29.27 14.14 3.41
CA TYR A 151 30.41 14.98 3.02
C TYR A 151 31.04 14.53 1.68
N LEU A 152 31.05 13.23 1.40
CA LEU A 152 31.56 12.69 0.14
C LEU A 152 30.63 13.03 -1.04
N ASN A 153 29.30 13.00 -0.85
CA ASN A 153 28.37 13.37 -1.92
C ASN A 153 28.31 14.88 -2.19
N ALA A 154 28.57 15.73 -1.19
CA ALA A 154 28.61 17.18 -1.37
C ALA A 154 29.88 17.68 -2.10
N LYS A 155 30.89 16.81 -2.29
CA LYS A 155 32.15 17.14 -2.99
C LYS A 155 32.20 16.65 -4.44
N ILE A 156 31.16 15.94 -4.90
CA ILE A 156 31.07 15.35 -6.25
C ILE A 156 30.12 16.19 -7.16
N VAL A 157 29.68 17.37 -6.70
CA VAL A 157 29.03 18.40 -7.53
C VAL A 157 29.94 19.61 -7.63
#